data_AF-A0A971I859-F1
#
_entry.id   AF-A0A971I859-F1
#
_cell.length_a   1.000
_cell.length_b   1.000
_cell.length_c   1.000
_cell.angle_alpha   90.00
_cell.angle_beta   90.00
_cell.angle_gamma   90.00
#
_symmetry.space_group_name_H-M   'P 1'
#
loop_
_entity.id
_entity.type
_entity.pdbx_description
1 polymer ?
#
loop_
_entity_poly.entity_id
_entity_poly.type
_entity_poly.pdbx_seq_one_letter_code
_entity_poly.pdbx_strand_id
1 'polypeptide(L)'
;MKRPMRLLVAAFLCLSMAGCSSVENVQKPTLTPSLTPAPQESTDTAGETVEKGGNLIESGGENSAEKENVIIVYCDTSEVVDLIEKFQELHPDFGYEIEIYTEYAFADEYNDRVHDLANERLGVIPDIYSMAREDIYKFTKGKDHKFAVPFEELGMDVDKLVEGAEIPRYMIDACTNPEGKLVALGYQNTAGAFIYRRSIAKKVWGTDDPAVISGKIGPRWDKFMKAAAELKAKGYGICSGAGDIWKPIEMSSEQGW
;
A
#
# COMPACT_ATOMS: atom_id res chain seq x y z
N MET A 1 -7.18 23.75 -18.19
CA MET A 1 -8.64 23.91 -18.47
C MET A 1 -9.32 22.65 -17.98
N LYS A 2 -10.35 22.75 -17.12
CA LYS A 2 -10.99 21.57 -16.48
C LYS A 2 -11.79 20.78 -17.53
N ARG A 3 -11.53 19.48 -17.69
CA ARG A 3 -12.23 18.57 -18.61
C ARG A 3 -13.62 18.19 -18.05
N PRO A 4 -14.68 18.07 -18.88
CA PRO A 4 -16.02 17.71 -18.40
C PRO A 4 -16.18 16.19 -18.22
N MET A 5 -16.49 15.77 -16.99
CA MET A 5 -16.77 14.39 -16.58
C MET A 5 -18.11 13.87 -17.15
N ARG A 6 -18.11 12.65 -17.70
CA ARG A 6 -19.25 11.83 -18.16
C ARG A 6 -18.86 10.37 -17.89
N LEU A 7 -19.66 9.39 -17.47
CA LEU A 7 -21.07 9.26 -17.14
C LEU A 7 -21.25 7.97 -16.27
N LEU A 8 -22.37 7.91 -15.55
CA LEU A 8 -22.86 6.88 -14.62
C LEU A 8 -23.00 5.44 -15.15
N VAL A 9 -22.72 4.43 -14.30
CA VAL A 9 -23.45 3.14 -14.27
C VAL A 9 -23.69 2.72 -12.81
N ALA A 10 -24.97 2.44 -12.48
CA ALA A 10 -25.47 2.22 -11.13
C ALA A 10 -25.61 0.72 -10.76
N ALA A 11 -25.09 0.40 -9.57
CA ALA A 11 -25.66 -0.40 -8.47
C ALA A 11 -26.37 -1.76 -8.71
N PHE A 12 -25.81 -2.81 -8.09
CA PHE A 12 -26.48 -3.91 -7.36
C PHE A 12 -25.42 -4.48 -6.40
N LEU A 13 -25.61 -4.94 -5.16
CA LEU A 13 -26.70 -5.17 -4.20
C LEU A 13 -25.96 -5.56 -2.89
N CYS A 14 -26.44 -5.21 -1.69
CA CYS A 14 -26.49 -6.11 -0.51
C CYS A 14 -26.82 -5.35 0.78
N LEU A 15 -27.77 -5.92 1.52
CA LEU A 15 -28.26 -5.47 2.83
C LEU A 15 -27.51 -6.18 3.98
N SER A 16 -27.38 -5.43 5.09
CA SER A 16 -27.33 -5.88 6.50
C SER A 16 -26.02 -6.58 6.94
N MET A 17 -25.39 -6.26 8.08
CA MET A 17 -25.92 -5.92 9.41
C MET A 17 -24.97 -5.03 10.21
N ALA A 18 -25.56 -4.25 11.12
CA ALA A 18 -24.90 -3.41 12.10
C ALA A 18 -24.17 -4.18 13.21
N GLY A 19 -23.10 -3.59 13.74
CA GLY A 19 -22.46 -4.02 14.98
C GLY A 19 -21.51 -2.96 15.54
N CYS A 20 -22.04 -2.05 16.37
CA CYS A 20 -21.27 -1.09 17.16
C CYS A 20 -20.33 -1.78 18.15
N SER A 21 -19.14 -1.21 18.38
CA SER A 21 -18.70 -0.89 19.75
C SER A 21 -17.50 0.06 19.75
N SER A 22 -17.35 0.74 20.88
CA SER A 22 -16.79 2.06 21.05
C SER A 22 -15.75 2.10 22.17
N VAL A 23 -14.88 3.11 22.10
CA VAL A 23 -14.03 3.72 23.16
C VAL A 23 -12.93 2.78 23.77
N GLU A 24 -11.78 3.22 24.29
CA GLU A 24 -11.42 4.48 24.94
C GLU A 24 -9.88 4.69 25.05
N ASN A 25 -9.53 5.93 25.33
CA ASN A 25 -8.24 6.60 25.24
C ASN A 25 -7.33 6.32 26.46
N VAL A 26 -6.03 6.04 26.28
CA VAL A 26 -5.04 6.04 27.37
C VAL A 26 -3.73 6.74 26.97
N GLN A 27 -3.31 7.60 27.89
CA GLN A 27 -2.25 8.60 27.86
C GLN A 27 -0.83 8.00 27.85
N LYS A 28 0.06 8.68 27.11
CA LYS A 28 1.43 8.33 26.66
C LYS A 28 2.52 8.62 27.72
N PRO A 29 3.53 7.76 27.89
CA PRO A 29 4.83 8.15 28.45
C PRO A 29 5.93 8.23 27.38
N THR A 30 6.65 9.34 27.40
CA THR A 30 7.81 9.69 26.57
C THR A 30 9.05 8.86 26.93
N LEU A 31 9.67 8.21 25.94
CA LEU A 31 11.09 7.83 25.99
C LEU A 31 11.73 7.97 24.61
N THR A 32 12.76 8.81 24.54
CA THR A 32 13.67 8.95 23.39
C THR A 32 14.77 7.89 23.48
N PRO A 33 15.19 7.30 22.36
CA PRO A 33 16.62 7.02 22.20
C PRO A 33 17.16 7.45 20.83
N SER A 34 18.32 8.10 20.89
CA SER A 34 19.21 8.37 19.76
C SER A 34 20.05 7.12 19.47
N LEU A 35 20.08 6.67 18.22
CA LEU A 35 21.08 5.71 17.72
C LEU A 35 21.46 6.07 16.27
N THR A 36 22.75 6.36 16.08
CA THR A 36 23.40 6.61 14.79
C THR A 36 23.56 5.28 14.02
N PRO A 37 23.26 5.20 12.70
CA PRO A 37 23.46 3.97 11.93
C PRO A 37 24.91 3.81 11.46
N ALA A 38 25.39 2.55 11.41
CA ALA A 38 26.57 2.13 10.66
C ALA A 38 26.14 1.44 9.34
N PRO A 39 26.99 1.39 8.29
CA PRO A 39 26.57 1.17 6.91
C PRO A 39 26.27 -0.31 6.60
N GLN A 40 25.27 -0.56 5.75
CA GLN A 40 25.02 -1.89 5.16
C GLN A 40 25.52 -1.93 3.70
N GLU A 41 26.30 -2.96 3.38
CA GLU A 41 26.63 -3.36 2.02
C GLU A 41 25.46 -4.14 1.40
N SER A 42 25.08 -3.76 0.19
CA SER A 42 24.11 -4.42 -0.68
C SER A 42 24.83 -5.37 -1.64
N THR A 43 24.33 -6.59 -1.77
CA THR A 43 24.67 -7.46 -2.90
C THR A 43 23.40 -7.79 -3.67
N ASP A 44 23.31 -7.24 -4.87
CA ASP A 44 22.36 -7.57 -5.92
C ASP A 44 22.46 -9.03 -6.34
N THR A 45 21.34 -9.61 -6.75
CA THR A 45 21.34 -10.62 -7.81
C THR A 45 20.08 -10.43 -8.65
N ALA A 46 20.30 -10.06 -9.90
CA ALA A 46 19.31 -9.88 -10.94
C ALA A 46 18.86 -11.21 -11.56
N GLY A 47 17.64 -11.21 -12.10
CA GLY A 47 17.30 -11.91 -13.32
C GLY A 47 16.12 -12.88 -13.23
N GLU A 48 14.97 -12.46 -13.78
CA GLU A 48 14.28 -13.24 -14.81
C GLU A 48 13.32 -12.32 -15.59
N THR A 49 13.62 -12.13 -16.88
CA THR A 49 12.75 -11.49 -17.88
C THR A 49 11.68 -12.48 -18.33
N VAL A 50 10.41 -12.09 -18.26
CA VAL A 50 9.31 -12.79 -18.94
C VAL A 50 8.56 -11.77 -19.79
N GLU A 51 8.64 -11.94 -21.11
CA GLU A 51 7.71 -11.32 -22.06
C GLU A 51 6.32 -11.95 -21.89
N LYS A 52 5.29 -11.10 -21.79
CA LYS A 52 3.94 -11.30 -22.34
C LYS A 52 3.07 -10.09 -22.04
N GLY A 53 2.26 -9.67 -23.02
CA GLY A 53 0.85 -9.40 -22.73
C GLY A 53 0.30 -8.00 -22.92
N GLY A 54 1.07 -6.93 -22.69
CA GLY A 54 0.55 -5.54 -22.74
C GLY A 54 1.26 -4.68 -23.79
N ASN A 55 0.60 -3.61 -24.23
CA ASN A 55 1.22 -2.56 -25.06
C ASN A 55 2.17 -1.71 -24.17
N LEU A 56 3.22 -2.36 -23.65
CA LEU A 56 4.23 -1.77 -22.79
C LEU A 56 5.09 -0.82 -23.63
N ILE A 57 5.10 0.47 -23.27
CA ILE A 57 5.87 1.47 -24.00
C ILE A 57 7.17 1.75 -23.25
N GLU A 58 8.29 1.30 -23.80
CA GLU A 58 9.63 1.76 -23.38
C GLU A 58 9.92 3.11 -24.05
N SER A 59 10.07 4.16 -23.22
CA SER A 59 10.56 5.50 -23.56
C SER A 59 10.37 5.97 -25.01
N GLY A 60 9.27 6.68 -25.26
CA GLY A 60 9.06 7.47 -26.48
C GLY A 60 8.56 8.86 -26.12
N GLY A 61 9.45 9.85 -26.14
CA GLY A 61 9.08 11.26 -26.10
C GLY A 61 8.38 11.66 -27.40
N GLU A 62 7.10 11.37 -27.51
CA GLU A 62 6.21 12.01 -28.48
C GLU A 62 5.09 12.69 -27.72
N ASN A 63 4.84 13.96 -28.05
CA ASN A 63 3.71 14.73 -27.55
C ASN A 63 2.45 13.87 -27.64
N SER A 64 1.87 13.53 -26.50
CA SER A 64 0.56 12.89 -26.42
C SER A 64 -0.50 13.87 -26.91
N ALA A 65 -0.69 13.94 -28.22
CA ALA A 65 -1.94 14.42 -28.78
C ALA A 65 -3.05 13.58 -28.14
N GLU A 66 -4.09 14.22 -27.60
CA GLU A 66 -5.22 13.55 -26.94
C GLU A 66 -5.76 12.43 -27.84
N LYS A 67 -5.37 11.18 -27.57
CA LYS A 67 -5.93 10.02 -28.26
C LYS A 67 -7.31 9.80 -27.66
N GLU A 68 -8.35 9.96 -28.47
CA GLU A 68 -9.70 9.62 -28.06
C GLU A 68 -9.75 8.12 -27.69
N ASN A 69 -10.35 7.80 -26.53
CA ASN A 69 -10.53 6.44 -26.00
C ASN A 69 -9.26 5.70 -25.54
N VAL A 70 -8.21 6.42 -25.12
CA VAL A 70 -7.05 5.83 -24.45
C VAL A 70 -7.06 6.23 -22.98
N ILE A 71 -6.83 5.26 -22.08
CA ILE A 71 -6.56 5.46 -20.66
C ILE A 71 -5.07 5.20 -20.44
N ILE A 72 -4.35 6.20 -19.94
CA ILE A 72 -2.93 6.08 -19.62
C ILE A 72 -2.79 5.72 -18.15
N VAL A 73 -2.11 4.61 -17.87
CA VAL A 73 -1.84 4.15 -16.51
C VAL A 73 -0.34 4.17 -16.23
N TYR A 74 0.07 4.82 -15.14
CA TYR A 74 1.41 4.67 -14.59
C TYR A 74 1.41 3.64 -13.45
N CYS A 75 2.30 2.65 -13.53
CA CYS A 75 2.44 1.59 -12.55
C CYS A 75 3.87 1.56 -11.99
N ASP A 76 4.00 1.66 -10.67
CA ASP A 76 5.26 1.49 -9.95
C ASP A 76 5.62 0.01 -9.68
N THR A 77 4.72 -0.93 -10.00
CA THR A 77 4.94 -2.37 -9.84
C THR A 77 4.39 -3.18 -11.02
N SER A 78 4.95 -4.36 -11.26
CA SER A 78 4.46 -5.28 -12.29
C SER A 78 3.09 -5.89 -11.97
N GLU A 79 2.71 -6.00 -10.69
CA GLU A 79 1.43 -6.59 -10.28
C GLU A 79 0.22 -5.80 -10.80
N VAL A 80 0.33 -4.47 -10.87
CA VAL A 80 -0.74 -3.63 -11.43
C VAL A 80 -0.89 -3.89 -12.94
N VAL A 81 0.20 -4.21 -13.63
CA VAL A 81 0.16 -4.62 -15.05
C VAL A 81 -0.66 -5.90 -15.20
N ASP A 82 -0.36 -6.92 -14.40
CA ASP A 82 -1.10 -8.20 -14.43
C ASP A 82 -2.60 -8.00 -14.16
N LEU A 83 -2.96 -7.10 -13.24
CA LEU A 83 -4.36 -6.75 -12.94
C LEU A 83 -5.06 -6.09 -14.14
N ILE A 84 -4.39 -5.16 -14.83
CA ILE A 84 -4.94 -4.47 -16.01
C ILE A 84 -5.10 -5.45 -17.17
N GLU A 85 -4.11 -6.30 -17.42
CA GLU A 85 -4.20 -7.33 -18.47
C GLU A 85 -5.36 -8.29 -18.19
N LYS A 86 -5.52 -8.72 -16.94
CA LYS A 86 -6.65 -9.57 -16.57
C LYS A 86 -7.99 -8.86 -16.73
N PHE A 87 -8.04 -7.57 -16.42
CA PHE A 87 -9.22 -6.76 -16.65
C PHE A 87 -9.56 -6.69 -18.15
N GLN A 88 -8.59 -6.43 -19.02
CA GLN A 88 -8.80 -6.40 -20.48
C GLN A 88 -9.28 -7.76 -21.02
N GLU A 89 -8.73 -8.87 -20.51
CA GLU A 89 -9.17 -10.24 -20.86
C GLU A 89 -10.64 -10.48 -20.49
N LEU A 90 -11.07 -10.03 -19.31
CA LEU A 90 -12.43 -10.21 -18.79
C LEU A 90 -13.44 -9.22 -19.38
N HIS A 91 -12.97 -8.10 -19.92
CA HIS A 91 -13.77 -7.01 -20.45
C HIS A 91 -13.36 -6.66 -21.90
N PRO A 92 -13.51 -7.58 -22.87
CA PRO A 92 -13.13 -7.33 -24.26
C PRO A 92 -13.92 -6.17 -24.90
N ASP A 93 -15.09 -5.84 -24.35
CA ASP A 93 -15.97 -4.77 -24.81
C ASP A 93 -15.76 -3.44 -24.05
N PHE A 94 -14.66 -3.30 -23.29
CA PHE A 94 -14.40 -2.13 -22.41
C PHE A 94 -14.35 -0.79 -23.16
N GLY A 95 -14.17 -0.78 -24.49
CA GLY A 95 -14.32 0.42 -25.34
C GLY A 95 -13.19 1.44 -25.23
N TYR A 96 -12.20 1.20 -24.37
CA TYR A 96 -10.98 1.99 -24.21
C TYR A 96 -9.74 1.11 -24.42
N GLU A 97 -8.73 1.66 -25.08
CA GLU A 97 -7.37 1.12 -25.03
C GLU A 97 -6.71 1.57 -23.72
N ILE A 98 -5.89 0.71 -23.12
CA ILE A 98 -5.12 1.04 -21.92
C ILE A 98 -3.64 1.00 -22.27
N GLU A 99 -2.97 2.15 -22.16
CA GLU A 99 -1.52 2.29 -22.31
C GLU A 99 -0.87 2.28 -20.93
N ILE A 100 0.14 1.44 -20.73
CA ILE A 100 0.77 1.24 -19.42
C ILE A 100 2.23 1.73 -19.46
N TYR A 101 2.56 2.66 -18.58
CA TYR A 101 3.91 3.13 -18.31
C TYR A 101 4.39 2.58 -16.98
N THR A 102 5.51 1.87 -16.97
CA THR A 102 6.11 1.36 -15.74
C THR A 102 7.21 2.29 -15.23
N GLU A 103 7.74 2.02 -14.05
CA GLU A 103 8.94 2.70 -13.55
C GLU A 103 10.14 2.64 -14.52
N TYR A 104 10.24 1.59 -15.33
CA TYR A 104 11.30 1.37 -16.32
C TYR A 104 11.11 2.21 -17.59
N ALA A 105 9.92 2.78 -17.81
CA ALA A 105 9.66 3.61 -18.97
C ALA A 105 10.41 4.96 -18.92
N PHE A 106 10.97 5.31 -17.75
CA PHE A 106 11.68 6.57 -17.51
C PHE A 106 13.07 6.32 -16.95
N ALA A 107 14.05 7.12 -17.37
CA ALA A 107 15.43 6.99 -16.91
C ALA A 107 15.56 7.14 -15.37
N ASP A 108 16.60 6.52 -14.79
CA ASP A 108 16.87 6.47 -13.35
C ASP A 108 17.05 7.86 -12.67
N GLU A 109 17.14 8.94 -13.46
CA GLU A 109 17.22 10.31 -12.95
C GLU A 109 15.90 10.84 -12.37
N TYR A 110 14.76 10.19 -12.66
CA TYR A 110 13.44 10.58 -12.18
C TYR A 110 13.07 9.83 -10.91
N ASN A 111 13.58 10.30 -9.76
CA ASN A 111 13.26 9.70 -8.46
C ASN A 111 11.81 9.94 -8.02
N ASP A 112 11.12 10.92 -8.60
CA ASP A 112 9.78 11.37 -8.22
C ASP A 112 8.81 11.29 -9.40
N ARG A 113 8.72 10.10 -10.00
CA ARG A 113 8.09 9.87 -11.31
C ARG A 113 6.65 10.39 -11.37
N VAL A 114 5.83 10.11 -10.36
CA VAL A 114 4.43 10.56 -10.36
C VAL A 114 4.33 12.09 -10.32
N HIS A 115 5.17 12.76 -9.51
CA HIS A 115 5.19 14.22 -9.48
C HIS A 115 5.63 14.79 -10.83
N ASP A 116 6.65 14.21 -11.44
CA ASP A 116 7.20 14.69 -12.71
C ASP A 116 6.25 14.44 -13.89
N LEU A 117 5.55 13.30 -13.90
CA LEU A 117 4.44 13.01 -14.81
C LEU A 117 3.32 14.03 -14.66
N ALA A 118 2.86 14.26 -13.43
CA ALA A 118 1.75 15.16 -13.16
C ALA A 118 2.07 16.64 -13.42
N ASN A 119 3.36 17.01 -13.43
CA ASN A 119 3.85 18.33 -13.85
C ASN A 119 4.26 18.38 -15.33
N GLU A 120 3.88 17.37 -16.12
CA GLU A 120 4.11 17.31 -17.57
C GLU A 120 5.59 17.30 -17.97
N ARG A 121 6.50 17.01 -17.03
CA ARG A 121 7.96 17.05 -17.27
C ARG A 121 8.43 15.90 -18.15
N LEU A 122 7.67 14.81 -18.18
CA LEU A 122 8.00 13.58 -18.92
C LEU A 122 7.21 13.42 -20.23
N GLY A 123 6.41 14.43 -20.62
CA GLY A 123 5.62 14.41 -21.87
C GLY A 123 4.41 13.47 -21.87
N VAL A 124 4.16 12.80 -20.75
CA VAL A 124 3.04 11.88 -20.53
C VAL A 124 2.36 12.24 -19.21
N ILE A 125 1.02 12.29 -19.21
CA ILE A 125 0.22 12.53 -18.02
C ILE A 125 -0.70 11.31 -17.83
N PRO A 126 -0.54 10.53 -16.75
CA PRO A 126 -1.39 9.38 -16.51
C PRO A 126 -2.79 9.81 -16.07
N ASP A 127 -3.81 9.08 -16.51
CA ASP A 127 -5.17 9.15 -15.97
C ASP A 127 -5.29 8.41 -14.64
N ILE A 128 -4.53 7.33 -14.49
CA ILE A 128 -4.43 6.52 -13.26
C ILE A 128 -2.95 6.31 -12.93
N TYR A 129 -2.56 6.46 -11.68
CA TYR A 129 -1.20 6.18 -11.25
C TYR A 129 -1.18 5.38 -9.94
N SER A 130 -0.22 4.47 -9.81
CA SER A 130 0.15 3.85 -8.53
C SER A 130 1.45 4.44 -7.97
N MET A 131 1.65 4.27 -6.67
CA MET A 131 2.86 4.71 -5.97
C MET A 131 3.08 3.88 -4.71
N ALA A 132 4.32 3.90 -4.25
CA ALA A 132 4.72 3.32 -2.99
C ALA A 132 3.96 3.97 -1.83
N ARG A 133 3.63 3.15 -0.82
CA ARG A 133 2.89 3.60 0.37
C ARG A 133 3.60 4.74 1.11
N GLU A 134 4.93 4.76 1.05
CA GLU A 134 5.78 5.77 1.68
C GLU A 134 5.49 7.18 1.14
N ASP A 135 5.05 7.29 -0.11
CA ASP A 135 4.75 8.56 -0.77
C ASP A 135 3.28 8.97 -0.67
N ILE A 136 2.39 8.11 -0.17
CA ILE A 136 0.94 8.37 -0.23
C ILE A 136 0.55 9.72 0.39
N TYR A 137 1.14 10.10 1.52
CA TYR A 137 0.80 11.35 2.20
C TYR A 137 1.22 12.59 1.42
N LYS A 138 2.22 12.50 0.55
CA LYS A 138 2.58 13.61 -0.32
C LYS A 138 1.46 13.92 -1.32
N PHE A 139 0.83 12.88 -1.85
CA PHE A 139 -0.21 12.93 -2.89
C PHE A 139 -1.64 12.86 -2.35
N THR A 140 -1.85 12.57 -1.07
CA THR A 140 -3.19 12.64 -0.46
C THR A 140 -3.30 13.84 0.47
N LYS A 141 -2.28 14.14 1.27
CA LYS A 141 -2.34 15.19 2.31
C LYS A 141 -1.40 16.38 2.03
N GLY A 142 -0.39 16.16 1.20
CA GLY A 142 0.67 17.13 0.92
C GLY A 142 0.32 18.09 -0.20
N LYS A 143 1.32 18.86 -0.65
CA LYS A 143 1.18 19.86 -1.72
C LYS A 143 0.73 19.29 -3.07
N ASP A 144 0.87 17.98 -3.25
CA ASP A 144 0.63 17.28 -4.51
C ASP A 144 -0.75 16.61 -4.54
N HIS A 145 -1.59 16.77 -3.50
CA HIS A 145 -2.97 16.25 -3.50
C HIS A 145 -3.83 16.74 -4.66
N LYS A 146 -3.49 17.91 -5.22
CA LYS A 146 -4.11 18.48 -6.42
C LYS A 146 -3.97 17.60 -7.68
N PHE A 147 -3.08 16.61 -7.68
CA PHE A 147 -2.90 15.67 -8.79
C PHE A 147 -3.84 14.46 -8.71
N ALA A 148 -4.57 14.30 -7.60
CA ALA A 148 -5.58 13.26 -7.44
C ALA A 148 -6.98 13.90 -7.42
N VAL A 149 -7.87 13.40 -8.26
CA VAL A 149 -9.28 13.83 -8.25
C VAL A 149 -10.08 13.00 -7.23
N PRO A 150 -11.02 13.60 -6.48
CA PRO A 150 -11.95 12.84 -5.65
C PRO A 150 -12.72 11.79 -6.45
N PHE A 151 -12.87 10.58 -5.92
CA PHE A 151 -13.65 9.54 -6.61
C PHE A 151 -15.12 9.91 -6.80
N GLU A 152 -15.70 10.71 -5.91
CA GLU A 152 -17.05 11.26 -6.08
C GLU A 152 -17.16 12.18 -7.31
N GLU A 153 -16.08 12.88 -7.66
CA GLU A 153 -15.93 13.66 -8.90
C GLU A 153 -15.64 12.76 -10.12
N LEU A 154 -15.71 11.44 -9.98
CA LEU A 154 -15.77 10.50 -11.10
C LEU A 154 -17.16 9.83 -11.19
N GLY A 155 -18.12 10.29 -10.37
CA GLY A 155 -19.47 9.73 -10.30
C GLY A 155 -19.57 8.43 -9.52
N MET A 156 -18.53 8.09 -8.74
CA MET A 156 -18.55 6.89 -7.89
C MET A 156 -19.28 7.15 -6.57
N ASP A 157 -20.09 6.16 -6.16
CA ASP A 157 -20.69 6.12 -4.82
C ASP A 157 -19.67 5.58 -3.82
N VAL A 158 -18.78 6.48 -3.39
CA VAL A 158 -17.62 6.15 -2.56
C VAL A 158 -18.03 5.48 -1.26
N ASP A 159 -19.04 6.02 -0.57
CA ASP A 159 -19.49 5.51 0.72
C ASP A 159 -19.94 4.05 0.59
N LYS A 160 -20.73 3.75 -0.45
CA LYS A 160 -21.19 2.39 -0.72
C LYS A 160 -20.05 1.45 -1.11
N LEU A 161 -19.10 1.90 -1.93
CA LEU A 161 -17.97 1.08 -2.36
C LEU A 161 -17.03 0.77 -1.18
N VAL A 162 -16.77 1.75 -0.32
CA VAL A 162 -15.94 1.58 0.88
C VAL A 162 -16.59 0.61 1.86
N GLU A 163 -17.90 0.75 2.10
CA GLU A 163 -18.65 -0.17 2.97
C GLU A 163 -18.66 -1.60 2.38
N GLY A 164 -19.00 -1.74 1.10
CA GLY A 164 -19.11 -3.05 0.44
C GLY A 164 -17.78 -3.80 0.30
N ALA A 165 -16.65 -3.08 0.23
CA ALA A 165 -15.32 -3.68 0.14
C ALA A 165 -14.62 -3.85 1.50
N GLU A 166 -15.29 -3.50 2.60
CA GLU A 166 -14.77 -3.60 3.97
C GLU A 166 -13.38 -2.94 4.13
N ILE A 167 -13.15 -1.81 3.45
CA ILE A 167 -11.84 -1.16 3.44
C ILE A 167 -11.50 -0.68 4.87
N PRO A 168 -10.35 -1.08 5.45
CA PRO A 168 -9.98 -0.68 6.80
C PRO A 168 -9.91 0.84 6.96
N ARG A 169 -10.36 1.35 8.12
CA ARG A 169 -10.44 2.81 8.35
C ARG A 169 -9.09 3.52 8.17
N TYR A 170 -7.98 2.91 8.56
CA TYR A 170 -6.66 3.51 8.40
C TYR A 170 -6.29 3.76 6.93
N MET A 171 -6.78 2.92 6.00
CA MET A 171 -6.58 3.13 4.56
C MET A 171 -7.41 4.32 4.07
N ILE A 172 -8.66 4.41 4.52
CA ILE A 172 -9.53 5.56 4.23
C ILE A 172 -8.89 6.85 4.74
N ASP A 173 -8.43 6.86 5.99
CA ASP A 173 -7.79 8.03 6.61
C ASP A 173 -6.48 8.41 5.90
N ALA A 174 -5.73 7.43 5.39
CA ALA A 174 -4.51 7.68 4.65
C ALA A 174 -4.76 8.24 3.25
N CYS A 175 -5.85 7.82 2.61
CA CYS A 175 -6.20 8.17 1.24
C CYS A 175 -7.21 9.31 1.11
N THR A 176 -7.61 9.91 2.24
CA THR A 176 -8.48 11.09 2.27
C THR A 176 -7.64 12.37 2.23
N ASN A 177 -8.04 13.31 1.38
CA ASN A 177 -7.38 14.59 1.20
C ASN A 177 -7.73 15.60 2.32
N PRO A 178 -7.07 16.79 2.38
CA PRO A 178 -7.37 17.81 3.38
C PRO A 178 -8.82 18.31 3.35
N GLU A 179 -9.50 18.20 2.21
CA GLU A 179 -10.91 18.54 2.02
C GLU A 179 -11.88 17.46 2.51
N GLY A 180 -11.36 16.33 3.02
CA GLY A 180 -12.17 15.23 3.54
C GLY A 180 -12.73 14.30 2.45
N LYS A 181 -12.14 14.31 1.25
CA LYS A 181 -12.55 13.48 0.11
C LYS A 181 -11.58 12.34 -0.16
N LEU A 182 -12.11 11.15 -0.46
CA LEU A 182 -11.29 10.01 -0.82
C LEU A 182 -10.76 10.17 -2.26
N VAL A 183 -9.44 10.15 -2.41
CA VAL A 183 -8.75 10.40 -3.69
C VAL A 183 -7.85 9.24 -4.14
N ALA A 184 -7.65 8.24 -3.27
CA ALA A 184 -6.84 7.06 -3.55
C ALA A 184 -7.39 5.83 -2.82
N LEU A 185 -6.95 4.64 -3.25
CA LEU A 185 -7.20 3.37 -2.57
C LEU A 185 -5.94 2.52 -2.67
N GLY A 186 -5.60 1.81 -1.60
CA GLY A 186 -4.56 0.79 -1.69
C GLY A 186 -5.15 -0.53 -2.18
N TYR A 187 -4.46 -1.14 -3.15
CA TYR A 187 -4.81 -2.48 -3.66
C TYR A 187 -4.05 -3.59 -2.91
N GLN A 188 -2.88 -3.29 -2.35
CA GLN A 188 -2.11 -4.18 -1.48
C GLN A 188 -2.37 -3.88 0.00
N ASN A 189 -2.43 -4.94 0.79
CA ASN A 189 -2.38 -4.84 2.25
C ASN A 189 -1.30 -5.80 2.79
N THR A 190 -0.34 -5.25 3.53
CA THR A 190 0.78 -5.98 4.16
C THR A 190 0.58 -6.05 5.67
N ALA A 191 -0.51 -6.70 6.11
CA ALA A 191 -0.78 -6.89 7.52
C ALA A 191 0.36 -7.67 8.20
N GLY A 192 0.93 -7.09 9.26
CA GLY A 192 2.00 -7.72 10.03
C GLY A 192 1.49 -8.86 10.90
N ALA A 193 2.24 -9.95 10.98
CA ALA A 193 1.97 -11.06 11.88
C ALA A 193 3.25 -11.52 12.59
N PHE A 194 3.12 -11.98 13.83
CA PHE A 194 4.20 -12.70 14.50
C PHE A 194 4.06 -14.20 14.24
N ILE A 195 4.91 -14.73 13.36
CA ILE A 195 4.91 -16.14 12.99
C ILE A 195 5.89 -16.90 13.90
N TYR A 196 5.43 -17.96 14.56
CA TYR A 196 6.25 -18.74 15.49
C TYR A 196 6.31 -20.23 15.12
N ARG A 197 7.44 -20.86 15.43
CA ARG A 197 7.59 -22.32 15.29
C ARG A 197 6.92 -23.04 16.44
N ARG A 198 5.80 -23.69 16.17
CA ARG A 198 5.03 -24.50 17.15
C ARG A 198 5.88 -25.54 17.90
N SER A 199 6.84 -26.15 17.23
CA SER A 199 7.76 -27.11 17.86
C SER A 199 8.68 -26.48 18.91
N ILE A 200 9.09 -25.22 18.71
CA ILE A 200 9.87 -24.46 19.70
C ILE A 200 8.96 -24.05 20.86
N ALA A 201 7.75 -23.55 20.56
CA ALA A 201 6.78 -23.17 21.59
C ALA A 201 6.48 -24.34 22.55
N LYS A 202 6.25 -25.55 22.02
CA LYS A 202 6.09 -26.78 22.84
C LYS A 202 7.32 -27.08 23.71
N LYS A 203 8.54 -26.94 23.18
CA LYS A 203 9.78 -27.20 23.93
C LYS A 203 10.04 -26.18 25.05
N VAL A 204 9.67 -24.92 24.84
CA VAL A 204 9.98 -23.82 25.77
C VAL A 204 8.83 -23.58 26.76
N TRP A 205 7.59 -23.62 26.29
CA TRP A 205 6.40 -23.24 27.05
C TRP A 205 5.41 -24.39 27.28
N GLY A 206 5.70 -25.59 26.77
CA GLY A 206 4.83 -26.77 26.94
C GLY A 206 3.56 -26.75 26.11
N THR A 207 3.32 -25.70 25.33
CA THR A 207 2.14 -25.53 24.49
C THR A 207 2.49 -24.79 23.20
N ASP A 208 1.69 -24.98 22.16
CA ASP A 208 1.73 -24.22 20.92
C ASP A 208 0.38 -23.56 20.59
N ASP A 209 -0.51 -23.49 21.58
CA ASP A 209 -1.81 -22.82 21.48
C ASP A 209 -1.63 -21.32 21.12
N PRO A 210 -2.18 -20.84 20.00
CA PRO A 210 -1.98 -19.46 19.54
C PRO A 210 -2.45 -18.40 20.54
N ALA A 211 -3.51 -18.64 21.31
CA ALA A 211 -4.00 -17.69 22.29
C ALA A 211 -3.03 -17.57 23.48
N VAL A 212 -2.49 -18.70 23.93
CA VAL A 212 -1.45 -18.71 24.98
C VAL A 212 -0.16 -18.07 24.49
N ILE A 213 0.28 -18.39 23.26
CA ILE A 213 1.52 -17.83 22.69
C ILE A 213 1.37 -16.32 22.45
N SER A 214 0.23 -15.87 21.93
CA SER A 214 -0.07 -14.44 21.78
C SER A 214 0.02 -13.70 23.11
N GLY A 215 -0.59 -14.24 24.17
CA GLY A 215 -0.54 -13.65 25.51
C GLY A 215 0.85 -13.68 26.20
N LYS A 216 1.72 -14.60 25.79
CA LYS A 216 3.12 -14.70 26.22
C LYS A 216 3.98 -13.62 25.56
N ILE A 217 3.82 -13.43 24.26
CA ILE A 217 4.64 -12.54 23.44
C ILE A 217 4.16 -11.08 23.57
N GLY A 218 2.87 -10.86 23.74
CA GLY A 218 2.29 -9.53 23.79
C GLY A 218 1.04 -9.41 24.67
N PRO A 219 0.42 -8.22 24.71
CA PRO A 219 0.88 -7.00 24.03
C PRO A 219 2.15 -6.41 24.69
N ARG A 220 2.78 -5.46 24.01
CA ARG A 220 3.92 -4.62 24.46
C ARG A 220 5.30 -5.30 24.49
N TRP A 221 6.33 -4.44 24.52
CA TRP A 221 7.74 -4.82 24.42
C TRP A 221 8.28 -5.53 25.67
N ASP A 222 7.75 -5.27 26.86
CA ASP A 222 8.18 -5.94 28.09
C ASP A 222 7.88 -7.45 28.05
N LYS A 223 6.67 -7.83 27.62
CA LYS A 223 6.31 -9.23 27.39
C LYS A 223 7.14 -9.85 26.28
N PHE A 224 7.33 -9.13 25.18
CA PHE A 224 8.15 -9.58 24.07
C PHE A 224 9.58 -9.91 24.54
N MET A 225 10.20 -9.01 25.30
CA MET A 225 11.56 -9.20 25.81
C MET A 225 11.65 -10.30 26.86
N LYS A 226 10.60 -10.48 27.67
CA LYS A 226 10.50 -11.63 28.59
C LYS A 226 10.41 -12.95 27.83
N ALA A 227 9.56 -13.03 26.80
CA ALA A 227 9.45 -14.20 25.94
C ALA A 227 10.79 -14.49 25.22
N ALA A 228 11.48 -13.44 24.77
CA ALA A 228 12.81 -13.56 24.17
C ALA A 228 13.84 -14.15 25.14
N ALA A 229 13.81 -13.73 26.41
CA ALA A 229 14.68 -14.29 27.45
C ALA A 229 14.37 -15.77 27.74
N GLU A 230 13.09 -16.15 27.82
CA GLU A 230 12.65 -17.54 27.99
C GLU A 230 13.11 -18.44 26.82
N LEU A 231 12.98 -17.96 25.58
CA LEU A 231 13.47 -18.63 24.38
C LEU A 231 15.01 -18.77 24.39
N LYS A 232 15.72 -17.68 24.72
CA LYS A 232 17.19 -17.64 24.77
C LYS A 232 17.75 -18.62 25.79
N ALA A 233 17.11 -18.76 26.95
CA ALA A 233 17.50 -19.74 27.98
C ALA A 233 17.42 -21.21 27.49
N LYS A 234 16.70 -21.46 26.39
CA LYS A 234 16.60 -22.78 25.72
C LYS A 234 17.38 -22.83 24.40
N GLY A 235 18.18 -21.81 24.08
CA GLY A 235 19.00 -21.76 22.88
C GLY A 235 18.28 -21.28 21.62
N TYR A 236 17.14 -20.59 21.75
CA TYR A 236 16.36 -20.08 20.62
C TYR A 236 16.32 -18.55 20.59
N GLY A 237 16.42 -17.96 19.39
CA GLY A 237 16.12 -16.54 19.16
C GLY A 237 14.62 -16.31 18.95
N ILE A 238 14.11 -15.16 19.37
CA ILE A 238 12.72 -14.75 19.10
C ILE A 238 12.55 -14.19 17.68
N CYS A 239 13.60 -13.58 17.14
CA CYS A 239 13.70 -13.04 15.78
C CYS A 239 14.92 -13.64 15.09
N SER A 240 14.89 -13.67 13.75
CA SER A 240 15.98 -14.15 12.90
C SER A 240 17.12 -13.13 12.79
N GLY A 241 16.81 -11.84 13.00
CA GLY A 241 17.79 -10.75 13.01
C GLY A 241 17.18 -9.41 13.38
N ALA A 242 17.99 -8.35 13.33
CA ALA A 242 17.55 -6.99 13.65
C ALA A 242 16.48 -6.45 12.67
N GLY A 243 16.47 -6.93 11.42
CA GLY A 243 15.48 -6.54 10.42
C GLY A 243 14.03 -6.85 10.83
N ASP A 244 13.81 -7.97 11.51
CA ASP A 244 12.46 -8.40 11.95
C ASP A 244 11.82 -7.44 12.97
N ILE A 245 12.64 -6.68 13.71
CA ILE A 245 12.18 -5.73 14.72
C ILE A 245 12.29 -4.27 14.26
N TRP A 246 13.03 -3.99 13.18
CA TRP A 246 13.28 -2.62 12.71
C TRP A 246 11.99 -1.89 12.35
N LYS A 247 11.18 -2.45 11.43
CA LYS A 247 9.96 -1.79 10.96
C LYS A 247 8.92 -1.57 12.06
N PRO A 248 8.63 -2.54 12.95
CA PRO A 248 7.77 -2.31 14.11
C PRO A 248 8.23 -1.19 15.06
N ILE A 249 9.54 -0.91 15.13
CA ILE A 249 10.10 0.17 15.96
C ILE A 249 10.07 1.50 15.21
N GLU A 250 10.58 1.53 13.98
CA GLU A 250 10.64 2.70 13.10
C GLU A 250 9.25 3.30 12.86
N MET A 251 8.26 2.45 12.62
CA MET A 251 6.88 2.83 12.35
C MET A 251 5.99 2.67 13.59
N SER A 252 6.57 2.66 14.79
CA SER A 252 5.80 2.52 16.01
C SER A 252 4.82 3.70 16.18
N SER A 253 3.57 3.36 16.46
CA SER A 253 2.53 4.32 16.82
C SER A 253 2.12 4.07 18.27
N GLU A 254 1.75 5.13 18.99
CA GLU A 254 1.18 5.00 20.33
C GLU A 254 -0.15 4.28 20.35
N GLN A 255 -0.94 4.50 19.29
CA GLN A 255 -2.22 3.85 19.08
C GLN A 255 -2.01 2.73 18.07
N GLY A 256 -2.49 1.53 18.41
CA GLY A 256 -2.68 0.48 17.42
C GLY A 256 -3.67 0.95 16.35
N TRP A 257 -3.65 0.28 15.20
CA TRP A 257 -4.67 0.45 14.16
C TRP A 257 -6.03 -0.05 14.62
#